data_AF-A0A922ZHA8-F1
#
_entry.id   AF-A0A922ZHA8-F1
#
_cell.length_a   1.000
_cell.length_b   1.000
_cell.length_c   1.000
_cell.angle_alpha   90.00
_cell.angle_beta   90.00
_cell.angle_gamma   90.00
#
_symmetry.space_group_name_H-M   'P 1'
#
loop_
_entity.id
_entity.type
_entity.pdbx_description
1 polymer ?
#
loop_
_entity_poly.entity_id
_entity_poly.type
_entity_poly.pdbx_seq_one_letter_code
_entity_poly.pdbx_strand_id
1 'polypeptide(L)'
;MATSSRISTTKTTTIKLPCSALPQLPGRRSALQTLLGLAGVLSVAPLVFRLQPARAGNVASNSAAPYTHRLALLIGNGDYPVPHDLPPIHKNVMDLGEALAFRGFDVTQAMNLDESSLQTTVNEFVKRVEQAPPNAVTLFYYAGHGLQVDSNNLLLGSGANPTAPRRDLLARSLVLQQKLLAALPPRPQALNITVIDACRTDLRNALGDGEGLNQVEAPVGSLVCFSTGAGKPAVSPASADQNTFYTGALVKLLRESEGHITFNDLFRMVKEDVENTMLKHPLAAIRRLAQNPFIADNARVQVPLTVSAPAMLGLPALQPMSPQEEANWLAIQSTQWPVDLLRLCQSFLTSYPNSIQAKSVMVYQAGAQQALSVLRNKEVKLFKTSFVLPQPLPSQLQVDAGADLVRAARGDKDAAARIARLHRQADTEQGQLRYVGWLQYAGGLGNGIASYELALYYREAAQPLLAAQAEAQARQLGYSPPRALGHARK
;
A
#
# COMPACT_ATOMS: atom_id res chain seq x y z
N MET A 1 47.30 -57.94 8.64
CA MET A 1 46.34 -58.51 9.63
C MET A 1 44.99 -57.91 9.27
N ALA A 2 44.08 -58.64 8.59
CA ALA A 2 43.18 -59.69 9.11
C ALA A 2 42.13 -59.09 10.08
N THR A 3 40.81 -59.33 10.03
CA THR A 3 39.89 -60.15 9.17
C THR A 3 38.45 -59.62 9.39
N SER A 4 37.34 -59.92 8.68
CA SER A 4 37.00 -60.83 7.56
C SER A 4 35.77 -60.28 6.77
N SER A 5 35.30 -60.97 5.73
CA SER A 5 34.10 -60.70 4.91
C SER A 5 32.93 -61.68 5.13
N ARG A 6 31.71 -61.33 4.64
CA ARG A 6 30.57 -62.15 4.08
C ARG A 6 29.25 -61.35 4.24
N ILE A 7 28.29 -61.22 3.30
CA ILE A 7 27.71 -62.03 2.20
C ILE A 7 26.81 -63.20 2.65
N SER A 8 25.48 -63.05 2.43
CA SER A 8 24.47 -64.10 2.08
C SER A 8 23.05 -63.47 2.10
N THR A 9 22.36 -63.19 0.99
CA THR A 9 21.48 -64.06 0.13
C THR A 9 20.15 -64.59 0.71
N THR A 10 19.05 -63.99 0.22
CA THR A 10 17.74 -64.57 -0.19
C THR A 10 16.91 -65.50 0.73
N LYS A 11 15.61 -65.18 0.87
CA LYS A 11 14.52 -66.06 0.36
C LYS A 11 13.16 -65.37 0.26
N THR A 12 12.44 -65.67 -0.83
CA THR A 12 11.05 -65.29 -1.12
C THR A 12 10.07 -66.18 -0.36
N THR A 13 8.89 -65.67 0.04
CA THR A 13 7.71 -66.50 0.30
C THR A 13 6.45 -65.79 -0.14
N THR A 14 5.62 -66.51 -0.90
CA THR A 14 4.40 -66.03 -1.56
C THR A 14 3.17 -66.32 -0.69
N ILE A 15 2.22 -65.39 -0.61
CA ILE A 15 0.86 -65.67 -0.13
C ILE A 15 -0.13 -65.22 -1.21
N LYS A 16 -1.08 -66.09 -1.54
CA LYS A 16 -2.10 -65.89 -2.60
C LYS A 16 -3.50 -65.74 -1.98
N LEU A 17 -4.21 -64.69 -2.39
CA LEU A 17 -5.65 -64.67 -2.73
C LEU A 17 -6.68 -64.93 -1.58
N PRO A 18 -7.98 -64.56 -1.70
CA PRO A 18 -8.74 -64.36 -2.94
C PRO A 18 -9.52 -63.04 -3.11
N CYS A 19 -10.21 -63.00 -4.26
CA CYS A 19 -10.97 -61.89 -4.84
C CYS A 19 -12.46 -61.95 -4.46
N SER A 20 -13.12 -60.79 -4.30
CA SER A 20 -14.59 -60.70 -4.32
C SER A 20 -15.12 -59.31 -4.72
N ALA A 21 -15.69 -59.26 -5.94
CA ALA A 21 -16.78 -58.42 -6.45
C ALA A 21 -17.00 -56.96 -5.98
N LEU A 22 -17.02 -56.03 -6.95
CA LEU A 22 -17.62 -54.69 -6.88
C LEU A 22 -19.15 -54.74 -7.06
N PRO A 23 -19.96 -53.94 -6.34
CA PRO A 23 -21.36 -53.67 -6.69
C PRO A 23 -21.47 -52.57 -7.76
N GLN A 24 -22.40 -52.73 -8.71
CA GLN A 24 -22.68 -51.75 -9.77
C GLN A 24 -23.77 -50.74 -9.40
N LEU A 25 -23.75 -49.56 -10.04
CA LEU A 25 -24.78 -48.52 -9.95
C LEU A 25 -25.99 -48.86 -10.85
N PRO A 26 -27.25 -48.70 -10.39
CA PRO A 26 -28.43 -48.80 -11.24
C PRO A 26 -28.71 -47.48 -11.99
N GLY A 27 -29.07 -47.60 -13.27
CA GLY A 27 -29.29 -46.48 -14.20
C GLY A 27 -30.71 -45.93 -14.27
N ARG A 28 -30.88 -44.86 -15.06
CA ARG A 28 -32.18 -44.22 -15.35
C ARG A 28 -32.95 -44.94 -16.47
N ARG A 29 -34.26 -45.19 -16.29
CA ARG A 29 -35.42 -44.85 -17.18
C ARG A 29 -36.58 -45.87 -17.08
N SER A 30 -37.80 -45.35 -17.27
CA SER A 30 -39.07 -46.07 -17.55
C SER A 30 -39.71 -46.91 -16.42
N ALA A 31 -41.03 -47.04 -16.31
CA ALA A 31 -42.15 -46.24 -16.87
C ALA A 31 -43.50 -46.55 -16.18
N LEU A 32 -44.37 -45.53 -16.12
CA LEU A 32 -45.85 -45.50 -16.19
C LEU A 32 -46.78 -46.53 -15.45
N GLN A 33 -47.78 -45.95 -14.78
CA GLN A 33 -49.20 -46.37 -14.66
C GLN A 33 -49.50 -47.67 -13.85
N THR A 34 -50.62 -47.85 -13.14
CA THR A 34 -51.93 -47.14 -12.97
C THR A 34 -52.41 -47.41 -11.51
N LEU A 35 -53.36 -46.73 -10.84
CA LEU A 35 -54.80 -46.55 -11.14
C LEU A 35 -55.45 -45.57 -10.12
N LEU A 36 -56.68 -45.14 -10.40
CA LEU A 36 -57.46 -44.11 -9.68
C LEU A 36 -58.07 -44.57 -8.34
N GLY A 37 -58.37 -43.60 -7.47
CA GLY A 37 -59.75 -43.47 -6.97
C GLY A 37 -59.97 -43.23 -5.48
N LEU A 38 -60.07 -41.96 -5.07
CA LEU A 38 -61.10 -41.49 -4.12
C LEU A 38 -61.19 -39.95 -4.13
N ALA A 39 -62.40 -39.43 -4.32
CA ALA A 39 -62.66 -38.00 -4.38
C ALA A 39 -62.91 -37.44 -2.96
N GLY A 40 -62.24 -36.33 -2.63
CA GLY A 40 -62.46 -35.57 -1.41
C GLY A 40 -62.43 -34.08 -1.72
N VAL A 41 -63.50 -33.36 -1.39
CA VAL A 41 -63.65 -31.93 -1.69
C VAL A 41 -62.70 -31.10 -0.82
N LEU A 42 -61.74 -30.41 -1.44
CA LEU A 42 -61.04 -29.27 -0.83
C LEU A 42 -61.33 -28.00 -1.63
N SER A 43 -61.79 -26.97 -0.93
CA SER A 43 -62.04 -25.64 -1.51
C SER A 43 -60.76 -25.02 -2.04
N VAL A 44 -60.75 -24.65 -3.31
CA VAL A 44 -59.66 -23.86 -3.91
C VAL A 44 -59.81 -22.40 -3.48
N ALA A 45 -59.15 -22.03 -2.38
CA ALA A 45 -58.88 -20.62 -2.10
C ALA A 45 -57.84 -20.10 -3.11
N PRO A 46 -58.03 -18.93 -3.73
CA PRO A 46 -57.03 -18.38 -4.65
C PRO A 46 -55.78 -18.00 -3.86
N LEU A 47 -54.67 -18.69 -4.14
CA LEU A 47 -53.37 -18.39 -3.54
C LEU A 47 -52.81 -17.11 -4.16
N VAL A 48 -53.30 -15.96 -3.70
CA VAL A 48 -52.75 -14.65 -4.04
C VAL A 48 -51.34 -14.57 -3.47
N PHE A 49 -50.34 -14.75 -4.34
CA PHE A 49 -48.95 -14.46 -4.05
C PHE A 49 -48.81 -12.95 -3.74
N ARG A 50 -49.02 -12.56 -2.48
CA ARG A 50 -48.51 -11.29 -1.99
C ARG A 50 -46.99 -11.37 -2.04
N LEU A 51 -46.40 -10.69 -3.03
CA LEU A 51 -45.02 -10.24 -2.97
C LEU A 51 -44.85 -9.45 -1.66
N GLN A 52 -44.36 -10.12 -0.62
CA GLN A 52 -43.80 -9.41 0.51
C GLN A 52 -42.59 -8.65 -0.05
N PRO A 53 -42.53 -7.31 0.07
CA PRO A 53 -41.31 -6.60 -0.28
C PRO A 53 -40.20 -7.22 0.57
N ALA A 54 -39.12 -7.65 -0.08
CA ALA A 54 -37.96 -8.20 0.61
C ALA A 54 -37.57 -7.19 1.69
N ARG A 55 -37.67 -7.59 2.95
CA ARG A 55 -37.40 -6.73 4.09
C ARG A 55 -35.93 -6.36 3.98
N ALA A 56 -35.65 -5.16 3.48
CA ALA A 56 -34.30 -4.66 3.31
C ALA A 56 -33.63 -4.83 4.66
N GLY A 57 -32.65 -5.74 4.72
CA GLY A 57 -31.84 -5.88 5.92
C GLY A 57 -31.21 -4.52 6.13
N ASN A 58 -31.48 -3.90 7.28
CA ASN A 58 -30.73 -2.73 7.70
C ASN A 58 -29.27 -3.18 7.74
N VAL A 59 -28.53 -2.88 6.67
CA VAL A 59 -27.09 -2.67 6.76
C VAL A 59 -26.99 -1.47 7.68
N ALA A 60 -26.93 -1.76 8.98
CA ALA A 60 -26.66 -0.74 9.98
C ALA A 60 -25.36 -0.10 9.52
N SER A 61 -25.45 1.18 9.13
CA SER A 61 -24.31 2.01 8.85
C SER A 61 -23.47 1.98 10.11
N ASN A 62 -22.43 1.16 10.09
CA ASN A 62 -21.57 0.95 11.23
C ASN A 62 -20.78 2.25 11.37
N SER A 63 -21.36 3.17 12.14
CA SER A 63 -20.87 4.51 12.40
C SER A 63 -19.59 4.38 13.20
N ALA A 64 -18.50 4.05 12.48
CA ALA A 64 -17.17 3.98 13.03
C ALA A 64 -16.93 5.27 13.80
N ALA A 65 -16.58 5.14 15.08
CA ALA A 65 -16.45 6.28 15.97
C ALA A 65 -15.54 7.33 15.29
N PRO A 66 -16.00 8.58 15.16
CA PRO A 66 -15.36 9.57 14.28
C PRO A 66 -13.88 9.71 14.61
N TYR A 67 -13.07 9.98 13.59
CA TYR A 67 -11.61 10.10 13.68
C TYR A 67 -11.19 11.41 14.38
N THR A 68 -11.66 11.62 15.61
CA THR A 68 -11.55 12.83 16.45
C THR A 68 -10.19 12.99 17.09
N HIS A 69 -9.55 11.90 17.47
CA HIS A 69 -8.20 11.92 18.02
C HIS A 69 -7.20 11.92 16.88
N ARG A 70 -6.56 13.07 16.65
CA ARG A 70 -5.57 13.26 15.59
C ARG A 70 -4.30 13.83 16.19
N LEU A 71 -3.19 13.09 16.11
CA LEU A 71 -1.90 13.48 16.69
C LEU A 71 -0.88 13.69 15.58
N ALA A 72 -0.13 14.80 15.62
CA ALA A 72 0.95 15.04 14.68
C ALA A 72 2.27 15.40 15.40
N LEU A 73 3.38 14.84 14.91
CA LEU A 73 4.74 15.25 15.25
C LEU A 73 5.46 15.65 13.96
N LEU A 74 5.89 16.91 13.89
CA LEU A 74 6.64 17.48 12.77
C LEU A 74 8.05 17.78 13.26
N ILE A 75 9.05 17.15 12.65
CA ILE A 75 10.46 17.40 12.92
C ILE A 75 11.11 18.04 11.69
N GLY A 76 11.75 19.19 11.90
CA GLY A 76 12.54 19.86 10.87
C GLY A 76 14.00 20.00 11.28
N ASN A 77 14.89 19.22 10.69
CA ASN A 77 16.33 19.38 10.87
C ASN A 77 16.89 20.10 9.63
N GLY A 78 17.09 21.42 9.75
CA GLY A 78 17.68 22.28 8.72
C GLY A 78 19.14 22.61 8.95
N ASP A 79 19.59 22.68 10.21
CA ASP A 79 20.95 23.13 10.56
C ASP A 79 21.95 21.97 10.47
N TYR A 80 22.95 22.11 9.59
CA TYR A 80 24.04 21.15 9.37
C TYR A 80 25.36 21.91 9.10
N PRO A 81 26.52 21.23 9.05
CA PRO A 81 27.75 21.89 8.63
C PRO A 81 27.67 22.35 7.17
N VAL A 82 28.03 23.62 6.91
CA VAL A 82 28.19 24.20 5.56
C VAL A 82 29.00 23.25 4.66
N PRO A 83 28.57 22.98 3.41
CA PRO A 83 27.47 23.60 2.67
C PRO A 83 26.12 22.87 2.76
N HIS A 84 25.91 22.02 3.78
CA HIS A 84 24.78 21.09 3.84
C HIS A 84 23.53 21.62 4.58
N ASP A 85 23.47 22.90 4.91
CA ASP A 85 22.26 23.51 5.48
C ASP A 85 21.06 23.41 4.53
N LEU A 86 19.87 23.29 5.12
CA LEU A 86 18.60 23.27 4.40
C LEU A 86 17.70 24.43 4.89
N PRO A 87 17.87 25.65 4.33
CA PRO A 87 17.11 26.84 4.73
C PRO A 87 15.58 26.71 4.81
N PRO A 88 14.87 26.03 3.87
CA PRO A 88 13.40 26.03 3.86
C PRO A 88 12.74 25.15 4.93
N ILE A 89 13.51 24.39 5.72
CA ILE A 89 12.96 23.36 6.63
C ILE A 89 12.10 23.97 7.75
N HIS A 90 12.45 25.15 8.25
CA HIS A 90 11.63 25.86 9.25
C HIS A 90 10.24 26.23 8.69
N LYS A 91 10.20 26.73 7.45
CA LYS A 91 8.97 27.11 6.76
C LYS A 91 8.09 25.90 6.44
N ASN A 92 8.71 24.82 5.95
CA ASN A 92 8.07 23.53 5.73
C ASN A 92 7.28 23.07 6.99
N VAL A 93 7.92 23.09 8.17
CA VAL A 93 7.29 22.67 9.44
C VAL A 93 6.19 23.62 9.87
N MET A 94 6.39 24.94 9.76
CA MET A 94 5.40 25.96 10.11
C MET A 94 4.13 25.83 9.26
N ASP A 95 4.26 25.92 7.94
CA ASP A 95 3.13 25.91 6.98
C ASP A 95 2.32 24.60 7.06
N LEU A 96 3.01 23.46 7.23
CA LEU A 96 2.39 22.14 7.38
C LEU A 96 1.72 21.99 8.74
N GLY A 97 2.31 22.53 9.81
CA GLY A 97 1.72 22.54 11.14
C GLY A 97 0.38 23.28 11.15
N GLU A 98 0.32 24.47 10.54
CA GLU A 98 -0.94 25.21 10.34
C GLU A 98 -1.97 24.39 9.53
N ALA A 99 -1.54 23.79 8.42
CA ALA A 99 -2.43 23.03 7.54
C ALA A 99 -2.99 21.76 8.21
N LEU A 100 -2.23 21.13 9.10
CA LEU A 100 -2.67 19.97 9.89
C LEU A 100 -3.54 20.39 11.08
N ALA A 101 -3.22 21.49 11.76
CA ALA A 101 -4.08 22.06 12.80
C ALA A 101 -5.47 22.42 12.24
N PHE A 102 -5.53 23.01 11.03
CA PHE A 102 -6.77 23.24 10.28
C PHE A 102 -7.56 21.94 10.01
N ARG A 103 -6.88 20.79 9.84
CA ARG A 103 -7.50 19.45 9.73
C ARG A 103 -7.71 18.75 11.07
N GLY A 104 -7.65 19.48 12.17
CA GLY A 104 -7.96 19.02 13.52
C GLY A 104 -6.88 18.15 14.17
N PHE A 105 -5.63 18.21 13.71
CA PHE A 105 -4.51 17.57 14.40
C PHE A 105 -4.05 18.40 15.60
N ASP A 106 -3.74 17.71 16.69
CA ASP A 106 -2.93 18.18 17.82
C ASP A 106 -1.45 18.09 17.39
N VAL A 107 -0.87 19.24 17.03
CA VAL A 107 0.43 19.32 16.35
C VAL A 107 1.54 19.66 17.34
N THR A 108 2.51 18.76 17.48
CA THR A 108 3.80 19.01 18.11
C THR A 108 4.83 19.31 17.03
N GLN A 109 5.54 20.43 17.14
CA GLN A 109 6.63 20.82 16.24
C GLN A 109 7.97 20.79 16.99
N ALA A 110 9.02 20.29 16.35
CA ALA A 110 10.37 20.31 16.88
C ALA A 110 11.38 20.62 15.77
N MET A 111 12.39 21.44 16.08
CA MET A 111 13.37 21.93 15.10
C MET A 111 14.79 21.59 15.55
N ASN A 112 15.64 21.25 14.58
CA ASN A 112 17.10 21.10 14.71
C ASN A 112 17.51 20.19 15.89
N LEU A 113 16.89 19.01 15.95
CA LEU A 113 17.18 18.00 16.95
C LEU A 113 18.45 17.22 16.57
N ASP A 114 19.41 17.14 17.49
CA ASP A 114 20.51 16.18 17.43
C ASP A 114 19.99 14.72 17.57
N GLU A 115 20.86 13.72 17.47
CA GLU A 115 20.43 12.30 17.49
C GLU A 115 19.71 11.92 18.79
N SER A 116 20.25 12.32 19.95
CA SER A 116 19.68 12.00 21.26
C SER A 116 18.31 12.66 21.45
N SER A 117 18.18 13.93 21.05
CA SER A 117 16.93 14.68 21.13
C SER A 117 15.90 14.13 20.14
N LEU A 118 16.32 13.85 18.90
CA LEU A 118 15.50 13.22 17.85
C LEU A 118 14.93 11.87 18.32
N GLN A 119 15.79 11.02 18.89
CA GLN A 119 15.39 9.73 19.42
C GLN A 119 14.44 9.87 20.62
N THR A 120 14.65 10.86 21.49
CA THR A 120 13.79 11.13 22.65
C THR A 120 12.40 11.59 22.20
N THR A 121 12.31 12.61 21.35
CA THR A 121 11.06 13.16 20.81
C THR A 121 10.26 12.11 20.04
N VAL A 122 10.91 11.25 19.25
CA VAL A 122 10.23 10.13 18.57
C VAL A 122 9.66 9.12 19.57
N ASN A 123 10.42 8.76 20.61
CA ASN A 123 9.95 7.82 21.64
C ASN A 123 8.76 8.39 22.44
N GLU A 124 8.75 9.70 22.72
CA GLU A 124 7.63 10.37 23.39
C GLU A 124 6.37 10.40 22.52
N PHE A 125 6.52 10.66 21.21
CA PHE A 125 5.40 10.55 20.28
C PHE A 125 4.86 9.13 20.16
N VAL A 126 5.72 8.11 20.07
CA VAL A 126 5.28 6.70 20.08
C VAL A 126 4.46 6.40 21.34
N LYS A 127 4.94 6.77 22.54
CA LYS A 127 4.19 6.61 23.79
C LYS A 127 2.84 7.33 23.78
N ARG A 128 2.77 8.55 23.24
CA ARG A 128 1.51 9.30 23.10
C ARG A 128 0.55 8.61 22.13
N VAL A 129 1.07 7.97 21.08
CA VAL A 129 0.28 7.16 20.14
C VAL A 129 -0.19 5.84 20.77
N GLU A 130 0.61 5.18 21.62
CA GLU A 130 0.19 3.99 22.38
C GLU A 130 -0.97 4.30 23.33
N GLN A 131 -0.97 5.49 23.94
CA GLN A 131 -2.03 5.96 24.84
C GLN A 131 -3.30 6.45 24.11
N ALA A 132 -3.23 6.68 22.79
CA ALA A 132 -4.37 7.19 22.01
C ALA A 132 -5.32 6.05 21.56
N PRO A 133 -6.66 6.26 21.63
CA PRO A 133 -7.65 5.21 21.39
C PRO A 133 -7.50 4.59 19.98
N PRO A 134 -7.89 3.32 19.75
CA PRO A 134 -7.58 2.60 18.50
C PRO A 134 -7.98 3.28 17.18
N ASN A 135 -9.03 4.12 17.21
CA ASN A 135 -9.50 4.89 16.05
C ASN A 135 -8.76 6.22 15.84
N ALA A 136 -7.72 6.54 16.61
CA ALA A 136 -6.92 7.75 16.42
C ALA A 136 -6.10 7.72 15.11
N VAL A 137 -5.98 8.88 14.48
CA VAL A 137 -5.13 9.11 13.29
C VAL A 137 -3.83 9.74 13.76
N THR A 138 -2.70 9.25 13.26
CA THR A 138 -1.39 9.78 13.64
C THR A 138 -0.64 10.26 12.41
N LEU A 139 0.18 11.30 12.55
CA LEU A 139 1.05 11.78 11.48
C LEU A 139 2.43 12.09 12.04
N PHE A 140 3.43 11.34 11.60
CA PHE A 140 4.83 11.72 11.73
C PHE A 140 5.30 12.40 10.44
N TYR A 141 5.94 13.55 10.56
CA TYR A 141 6.61 14.25 9.47
C TYR A 141 8.06 14.51 9.85
N TYR A 142 8.98 14.20 8.95
CA TYR A 142 10.38 14.60 9.05
C TYR A 142 10.84 15.27 7.77
N ALA A 143 11.47 16.43 7.91
CA ALA A 143 12.21 17.08 6.83
C ALA A 143 13.65 17.40 7.26
N GLY A 144 14.60 17.15 6.36
CA GLY A 144 16.02 17.33 6.64
C GLY A 144 16.89 16.46 5.74
N HIS A 145 18.06 16.04 6.23
CA HIS A 145 18.88 15.05 5.54
C HIS A 145 18.45 13.62 5.88
N GLY A 146 18.51 12.74 4.88
CA GLY A 146 18.22 11.32 5.03
C GLY A 146 19.03 10.49 4.04
N LEU A 147 19.43 9.30 4.47
CA LEU A 147 20.28 8.40 3.68
C LEU A 147 19.96 6.94 3.95
N GLN A 148 20.48 6.05 3.13
CA GLN A 148 20.39 4.61 3.33
C GLN A 148 21.74 4.03 3.79
N VAL A 149 21.73 3.18 4.82
CA VAL A 149 22.86 2.31 5.18
C VAL A 149 22.33 0.90 5.44
N ASP A 150 22.91 -0.10 4.78
CA ASP A 150 22.54 -1.52 4.91
C ASP A 150 21.02 -1.75 4.84
N SER A 151 20.39 -1.23 3.79
CA SER A 151 18.93 -1.27 3.53
C SER A 151 18.03 -0.53 4.53
N ASN A 152 18.59 0.05 5.60
CA ASN A 152 17.87 0.88 6.56
C ASN A 152 17.86 2.34 6.14
N ASN A 153 16.77 3.04 6.44
CA ASN A 153 16.58 4.45 6.20
C ASN A 153 16.96 5.23 7.46
N LEU A 154 17.95 6.10 7.34
CA LEU A 154 18.49 6.93 8.41
C LEU A 154 17.98 8.36 8.25
N LEU A 155 17.39 8.90 9.31
CA LEU A 155 17.02 10.31 9.43
C LEU A 155 18.11 11.01 10.24
N LEU A 156 18.79 12.00 9.65
CA LEU A 156 20.01 12.55 10.21
C LEU A 156 19.73 13.60 11.31
N GLY A 157 20.42 13.49 12.45
CA GLY A 157 20.37 14.52 13.50
C GLY A 157 21.04 15.82 13.04
N SER A 158 20.56 16.95 13.56
CA SER A 158 21.14 18.27 13.32
C SER A 158 22.64 18.34 13.70
N GLY A 159 23.37 19.19 13.00
CA GLY A 159 24.82 19.37 13.15
C GLY A 159 25.67 18.15 12.76
N ALA A 160 25.07 17.05 12.29
CA ALA A 160 25.82 15.93 11.73
C ALA A 160 26.27 16.25 10.31
N ASN A 161 27.51 15.93 9.94
CA ASN A 161 27.95 16.09 8.55
C ASN A 161 27.38 14.92 7.70
N PRO A 162 26.56 15.17 6.65
CA PRO A 162 26.02 14.11 5.79
C PRO A 162 27.09 13.33 5.02
N THR A 163 28.28 13.90 4.84
CA THR A 163 29.44 13.27 4.16
C THR A 163 30.38 12.52 5.11
N ALA A 164 30.04 12.43 6.41
CA ALA A 164 30.86 11.73 7.40
C ALA A 164 31.00 10.22 7.12
N PRO A 165 32.00 9.53 7.72
CA PRO A 165 32.13 8.09 7.62
C PRO A 165 30.89 7.33 8.12
N ARG A 166 30.61 6.15 7.52
CA ARG A 166 29.43 5.30 7.85
C ARG A 166 29.18 5.12 9.35
N ARG A 167 30.22 4.94 10.16
CA ARG A 167 30.10 4.76 11.63
C ARG A 167 29.48 5.99 12.29
N ASP A 168 29.92 7.17 11.88
CA ASP A 168 29.54 8.43 12.53
C ASP A 168 28.14 8.87 12.05
N LEU A 169 27.78 8.57 10.80
CA LEU A 169 26.41 8.68 10.29
C LEU A 169 25.43 7.79 11.07
N LEU A 170 25.79 6.53 11.33
CA LEU A 170 24.97 5.62 12.15
C LEU A 170 24.83 6.10 13.60
N ALA A 171 25.87 6.69 14.18
CA ALA A 171 25.85 7.23 15.54
C ALA A 171 25.13 8.60 15.66
N ARG A 172 24.77 9.23 14.54
CA ARG A 172 24.10 10.54 14.50
C ARG A 172 22.78 10.53 13.72
N SER A 173 22.10 9.39 13.65
CA SER A 173 20.83 9.27 12.93
C SER A 173 19.85 8.29 13.57
N LEU A 174 18.56 8.51 13.30
CA LEU A 174 17.47 7.64 13.72
C LEU A 174 17.11 6.66 12.60
N VAL A 175 17.07 5.37 12.93
CA VAL A 175 16.66 4.30 12.00
C VAL A 175 15.13 4.28 11.86
N LEU A 176 14.60 4.83 10.77
CA LEU A 176 13.17 4.98 10.49
C LEU A 176 12.37 3.68 10.70
N GLN A 177 12.83 2.58 10.12
CA GLN A 177 12.12 1.30 10.17
C GLN A 177 11.97 0.78 11.61
N GLN A 178 13.03 0.86 12.42
CA GLN A 178 13.06 0.25 13.75
C GLN A 178 12.53 1.18 14.84
N LYS A 179 12.86 2.48 14.76
CA LYS A 179 12.58 3.46 15.82
C LYS A 179 11.23 4.16 15.67
N LEU A 180 10.62 4.09 14.48
CA LEU A 180 9.28 4.64 14.23
C LEU A 180 8.34 3.58 13.66
N LEU A 181 8.59 3.05 12.47
CA LEU A 181 7.60 2.22 11.76
C LEU A 181 7.24 0.93 12.53
N ALA A 182 8.24 0.24 13.09
CA ALA A 182 8.02 -0.95 13.92
C ALA A 182 7.61 -0.64 15.37
N ALA A 183 7.79 0.61 15.82
CA ALA A 183 7.49 1.04 17.19
C ALA A 183 6.05 1.58 17.33
N LEU A 184 5.48 2.14 16.26
CA LEU A 184 4.09 2.59 16.25
C LEU A 184 3.12 1.38 16.32
N PRO A 185 2.11 1.40 17.21
CA PRO A 185 1.11 0.34 17.27
C PRO A 185 0.28 0.28 15.98
N PRO A 186 -0.08 -0.91 15.48
CA PRO A 186 -0.84 -1.07 14.24
C PRO A 186 -2.26 -0.49 14.38
N ARG A 187 -2.76 0.16 13.33
CA ARG A 187 -4.07 0.85 13.35
C ARG A 187 -5.03 0.35 12.28
N PRO A 188 -5.48 -0.93 12.33
CA PRO A 188 -6.37 -1.49 11.31
C PRO A 188 -7.76 -0.81 11.27
N GLN A 189 -8.13 -0.04 12.28
CA GLN A 189 -9.38 0.73 12.35
C GLN A 189 -9.18 2.24 12.11
N ALA A 190 -7.96 2.69 11.80
CA ALA A 190 -7.62 4.09 11.52
C ALA A 190 -6.36 4.16 10.62
N LEU A 191 -5.44 5.09 10.91
CA LEU A 191 -4.27 5.31 10.07
C LEU A 191 -3.09 5.90 10.85
N ASN A 192 -1.92 5.28 10.74
CA ASN A 192 -0.63 5.92 11.00
C ASN A 192 -0.07 6.48 9.68
N ILE A 193 0.15 7.78 9.61
CA ILE A 193 0.75 8.46 8.47
C ILE A 193 2.20 8.75 8.81
N THR A 194 3.12 8.47 7.89
CA THR A 194 4.55 8.83 8.03
C THR A 194 4.99 9.50 6.75
N VAL A 195 5.50 10.73 6.85
CA VAL A 195 5.92 11.56 5.71
C VAL A 195 7.39 11.92 5.87
N ILE A 196 8.21 11.55 4.89
CA ILE A 196 9.66 11.77 4.89
C ILE A 196 10.04 12.67 3.72
N ASP A 197 10.32 13.95 4.01
CA ASP A 197 10.75 14.95 3.03
C ASP A 197 12.25 15.24 3.14
N ALA A 198 13.06 14.26 2.72
CA ALA A 198 14.50 14.24 2.97
C ALA A 198 15.35 14.54 1.72
N CYS A 199 16.25 15.52 1.83
CA CYS A 199 17.16 15.94 0.76
C CYS A 199 18.51 15.21 0.79
N ARG A 200 19.15 15.09 -0.39
CA ARG A 200 20.45 14.38 -0.59
C ARG A 200 21.42 15.08 -1.53
N THR A 201 21.19 16.36 -1.85
CA THR A 201 22.11 17.13 -2.70
C THR A 201 23.55 16.95 -2.21
N ASP A 202 24.41 16.53 -3.14
CA ASP A 202 25.87 16.32 -2.99
C ASP A 202 26.38 15.03 -2.31
N LEU A 203 25.52 14.07 -1.94
CA LEU A 203 25.93 12.76 -1.37
C LEU A 203 26.56 11.75 -2.37
N ARG A 204 27.28 12.22 -3.40
CA ARG A 204 27.81 11.37 -4.49
C ARG A 204 29.01 10.48 -4.11
N ASN A 205 29.79 10.84 -3.10
CA ASN A 205 31.15 10.30 -2.91
C ASN A 205 31.38 9.42 -1.66
N ALA A 206 30.43 9.34 -0.72
CA ALA A 206 30.67 8.69 0.58
C ALA A 206 30.30 7.19 0.62
N LEU A 207 29.29 6.76 -0.13
CA LEU A 207 28.71 5.41 -0.06
C LEU A 207 28.26 4.97 -1.47
N GLY A 208 28.94 3.98 -2.06
CA GLY A 208 28.57 3.43 -3.37
C GLY A 208 27.27 2.63 -3.38
N ASP A 209 26.65 2.50 -4.55
CA ASP A 209 25.41 1.74 -4.85
C ASP A 209 24.31 1.85 -3.77
N GLY A 210 23.72 3.04 -3.68
CA GLY A 210 22.64 3.37 -2.74
C GLY A 210 22.20 4.82 -2.88
N GLU A 211 21.59 5.17 -4.02
CA GLU A 211 20.97 6.48 -4.18
C GLU A 211 19.62 6.54 -3.43
N GLY A 212 19.23 7.71 -2.91
CA GLY A 212 17.96 7.92 -2.22
C GLY A 212 17.80 7.23 -0.84
N LEU A 213 16.55 7.18 -0.39
CA LEU A 213 16.09 6.30 0.70
C LEU A 213 15.56 4.99 0.09
N ASN A 214 15.65 3.89 0.83
CA ASN A 214 15.15 2.58 0.43
C ASN A 214 13.62 2.53 0.42
N GLN A 215 13.04 1.65 -0.39
CA GLN A 215 11.64 1.27 -0.24
C GLN A 215 11.41 0.59 1.12
N VAL A 216 10.23 0.77 1.70
CA VAL A 216 9.78 0.14 2.96
C VAL A 216 8.43 -0.52 2.77
N GLU A 217 8.13 -1.54 3.55
CA GLU A 217 6.75 -2.02 3.71
C GLU A 217 6.05 -1.21 4.80
N ALA A 218 4.84 -0.74 4.54
CA ALA A 218 4.03 -0.05 5.54
C ALA A 218 3.46 -1.07 6.55
N PRO A 219 3.55 -0.82 7.88
CA PRO A 219 2.87 -1.62 8.90
C PRO A 219 1.35 -1.62 8.71
N VAL A 220 0.64 -2.60 9.30
CA VAL A 220 -0.82 -2.70 9.16
C VAL A 220 -1.51 -1.44 9.73
N GLY A 221 -2.39 -0.85 8.92
CA GLY A 221 -3.04 0.42 9.26
C GLY A 221 -2.11 1.63 9.08
N SER A 222 -1.11 1.55 8.21
CA SER A 222 -0.15 2.65 7.98
C SER A 222 -0.02 3.05 6.51
N LEU A 223 0.34 4.31 6.30
CA LEU A 223 0.64 4.94 5.02
C LEU A 223 1.98 5.67 5.15
N VAL A 224 3.00 5.24 4.39
CA VAL A 224 4.33 5.84 4.43
C VAL A 224 4.62 6.51 3.09
N CYS A 225 4.82 7.82 3.13
CA CYS A 225 5.03 8.68 1.97
C CYS A 225 6.44 9.29 2.02
N PHE A 226 7.12 9.29 0.89
CA PHE A 226 8.44 9.91 0.73
C PHE A 226 8.35 10.96 -0.36
N SER A 227 9.01 12.12 -0.18
CA SER A 227 8.95 13.21 -1.16
C SER A 227 9.54 12.87 -2.52
N THR A 228 10.30 11.78 -2.60
CA THR A 228 10.99 11.31 -3.79
C THR A 228 10.71 9.85 -4.07
N GLY A 229 11.07 9.42 -5.28
CA GLY A 229 11.18 8.01 -5.59
C GLY A 229 12.34 7.43 -4.78
N ALA A 230 12.18 6.21 -4.27
CA ALA A 230 13.32 5.43 -3.79
C ALA A 230 14.41 5.40 -4.89
N GLY A 231 15.67 5.47 -4.51
CA GLY A 231 16.75 5.68 -5.48
C GLY A 231 17.05 7.14 -5.86
N LYS A 232 16.25 8.15 -5.47
CA LYS A 232 16.38 9.52 -6.02
C LYS A 232 16.60 10.62 -4.96
N PRO A 233 17.30 11.72 -5.28
CA PRO A 233 17.47 12.86 -4.38
C PRO A 233 16.25 13.80 -4.40
N ALA A 234 15.94 14.44 -3.27
CA ALA A 234 14.98 15.54 -3.23
C ALA A 234 15.68 16.87 -3.55
N VAL A 235 14.92 17.77 -4.18
CA VAL A 235 15.35 19.12 -4.55
C VAL A 235 14.81 20.10 -3.51
N SER A 236 15.72 20.66 -2.72
CA SER A 236 15.44 21.79 -1.84
C SER A 236 15.65 23.11 -2.59
N PRO A 237 14.74 24.10 -2.48
CA PRO A 237 15.06 25.48 -2.77
C PRO A 237 16.21 25.98 -1.88
N ALA A 238 17.01 26.93 -2.39
CA ALA A 238 18.01 27.64 -1.59
C ALA A 238 17.41 28.81 -0.78
N SER A 239 16.16 29.20 -1.06
CA SER A 239 15.44 30.25 -0.34
C SER A 239 14.81 29.70 0.92
N ALA A 240 15.00 30.41 2.03
CA ALA A 240 14.33 30.15 3.31
C ALA A 240 12.80 30.35 3.21
N ASP A 241 12.35 31.28 2.35
CA ASP A 241 10.96 31.72 2.24
C ASP A 241 10.08 30.84 1.34
N GLN A 242 10.60 29.71 0.86
CA GLN A 242 9.89 28.78 -0.03
C GLN A 242 9.78 27.41 0.62
N ASN A 243 8.63 26.75 0.53
CA ASN A 243 8.55 25.34 0.87
C ASN A 243 9.28 24.50 -0.20
N THR A 244 9.80 23.36 0.21
CA THR A 244 10.13 22.25 -0.72
C THR A 244 8.92 21.90 -1.61
N PHE A 245 9.16 21.37 -2.82
CA PHE A 245 8.08 21.01 -3.76
C PHE A 245 7.02 20.11 -3.13
N TYR A 246 7.45 19.10 -2.36
CA TYR A 246 6.55 18.14 -1.73
C TYR A 246 5.74 18.75 -0.59
N THR A 247 6.39 19.46 0.34
CA THR A 247 5.66 20.11 1.44
C THR A 247 4.75 21.23 0.94
N GLY A 248 5.16 21.99 -0.09
CA GLY A 248 4.29 22.98 -0.74
C GLY A 248 3.02 22.36 -1.34
N ALA A 249 3.14 21.26 -2.08
CA ALA A 249 1.99 20.53 -2.64
C ALA A 249 1.10 19.92 -1.53
N LEU A 250 1.70 19.37 -0.47
CA LEU A 250 0.97 18.83 0.68
C LEU A 250 0.20 19.91 1.43
N VAL A 251 0.81 21.06 1.73
CA VAL A 251 0.17 22.21 2.37
C VAL A 251 -0.98 22.74 1.53
N LYS A 252 -0.75 22.97 0.23
CA LYS A 252 -1.77 23.39 -0.75
C LYS A 252 -2.98 22.47 -0.71
N LEU A 253 -2.78 21.17 -0.92
CA LEU A 253 -3.88 20.21 -0.98
C LEU A 253 -4.53 19.97 0.39
N LEU A 254 -3.80 20.06 1.50
CA LEU A 254 -4.38 20.08 2.85
C LEU A 254 -5.23 21.33 3.13
N ARG A 255 -5.02 22.46 2.44
CA ARG A 255 -5.88 23.65 2.57
C ARG A 255 -7.07 23.58 1.60
N GLU A 256 -6.85 23.20 0.35
CA GLU A 256 -7.83 23.26 -0.76
C GLU A 256 -8.77 22.05 -0.88
N SER A 257 -8.41 20.87 -0.35
CA SER A 257 -9.22 19.65 -0.56
C SER A 257 -10.51 19.61 0.26
N GLU A 258 -11.56 19.05 -0.31
CA GLU A 258 -12.84 18.85 0.39
C GLU A 258 -12.73 17.80 1.49
N GLY A 259 -13.61 17.87 2.50
CA GLY A 259 -13.49 17.09 3.73
C GLY A 259 -13.61 15.58 3.57
N HIS A 260 -14.41 15.12 2.62
CA HIS A 260 -14.66 13.69 2.35
C HIS A 260 -13.54 13.01 1.54
N ILE A 261 -12.59 13.77 0.99
CA ILE A 261 -11.38 13.20 0.37
C ILE A 261 -10.64 12.37 1.42
N THR A 262 -10.11 11.21 1.03
CA THR A 262 -9.38 10.34 1.95
C THR A 262 -7.91 10.75 2.06
N PHE A 263 -7.22 10.45 3.17
CA PHE A 263 -5.78 10.68 3.23
C PHE A 263 -5.01 9.91 2.14
N ASN A 264 -5.41 8.67 1.83
CA ASN A 264 -4.79 7.89 0.75
C ASN A 264 -4.90 8.61 -0.61
N ASP A 265 -6.06 9.21 -0.89
CA ASP A 265 -6.31 9.90 -2.15
C ASP A 265 -5.65 11.29 -2.17
N LEU A 266 -5.63 12.00 -1.04
CA LEU A 266 -4.82 13.21 -0.84
C LEU A 266 -3.35 12.94 -1.18
N PHE A 267 -2.73 11.90 -0.62
CA PHE A 267 -1.31 11.63 -0.87
C PHE A 267 -1.02 11.19 -2.31
N ARG A 268 -1.98 10.54 -3.00
CA ARG A 268 -1.91 10.30 -4.45
C ARG A 268 -1.98 11.62 -5.24
N MET A 269 -2.88 12.53 -4.87
CA MET A 269 -2.94 13.87 -5.46
C MET A 269 -1.66 14.69 -5.21
N VAL A 270 -1.07 14.62 -4.02
CA VAL A 270 0.22 15.26 -3.70
C VAL A 270 1.33 14.71 -4.60
N LYS A 271 1.38 13.39 -4.78
CA LYS A 271 2.31 12.76 -5.72
C LYS A 271 2.18 13.34 -7.13
N GLU A 272 0.95 13.38 -7.65
CA GLU A 272 0.67 13.88 -8.99
C GLU A 272 0.95 15.39 -9.13
N ASP A 273 0.63 16.21 -8.13
CA ASP A 273 0.85 17.67 -8.13
C ASP A 273 2.36 17.99 -8.13
N VAL A 274 3.17 17.27 -7.34
CA VAL A 274 4.64 17.39 -7.33
C VAL A 274 5.24 17.02 -8.68
N GLU A 275 4.90 15.85 -9.22
CA GLU A 275 5.44 15.37 -10.51
C GLU A 275 5.05 16.33 -11.64
N ASN A 276 3.78 16.75 -11.71
CA ASN A 276 3.30 17.70 -12.71
C ASN A 276 3.95 19.08 -12.58
N THR A 277 4.07 19.61 -11.37
CA THR A 277 4.64 20.94 -11.12
C THR A 277 6.11 20.98 -11.51
N MET A 278 6.89 19.95 -11.16
CA MET A 278 8.30 19.88 -11.53
C MET A 278 8.52 19.61 -13.02
N LEU A 279 7.72 18.73 -13.65
CA LEU A 279 7.81 18.47 -15.10
C LEU A 279 7.41 19.69 -15.95
N LYS A 280 6.49 20.54 -15.47
CA LYS A 280 6.05 21.76 -16.16
C LYS A 280 6.84 23.01 -15.75
N HIS A 281 7.79 22.88 -14.82
CA HIS A 281 8.55 24.01 -14.27
C HIS A 281 9.33 24.77 -15.36
N PRO A 282 9.38 26.12 -15.37
CA PRO A 282 10.06 26.91 -16.42
C PRO A 282 11.54 26.56 -16.60
N LEU A 283 12.26 26.30 -15.50
CA LEU A 283 13.68 25.94 -15.52
C LEU A 283 13.91 24.47 -15.89
N ALA A 284 14.65 24.22 -16.97
CA ALA A 284 14.96 22.87 -17.46
C ALA A 284 15.74 22.00 -16.46
N ALA A 285 16.54 22.60 -15.59
CA ALA A 285 17.26 21.88 -14.53
C ALA A 285 16.29 21.21 -13.54
N ILE A 286 15.22 21.90 -13.14
CA ILE A 286 14.20 21.36 -12.24
C ILE A 286 13.37 20.27 -12.94
N ARG A 287 13.04 20.44 -14.24
CA ARG A 287 12.36 19.38 -15.02
C ARG A 287 13.17 18.08 -15.08
N ARG A 288 14.50 18.16 -15.18
CA ARG A 288 15.40 16.99 -15.17
C ARG A 288 15.51 16.31 -13.80
N LEU A 289 15.20 17.04 -12.74
CA LEU A 289 15.19 16.57 -11.35
C LEU A 289 13.76 16.34 -10.83
N ALA A 290 12.77 16.18 -11.73
CA ALA A 290 11.38 15.99 -11.37
C ALA A 290 11.22 14.77 -10.45
N GLN A 291 10.62 15.02 -9.29
CA GLN A 291 10.41 14.01 -8.26
C GLN A 291 9.18 13.17 -8.61
N ASN A 292 9.24 11.87 -8.33
CA ASN A 292 8.10 10.96 -8.42
C ASN A 292 7.91 10.34 -7.03
N PRO A 293 7.14 10.99 -6.13
CA PRO A 293 6.98 10.55 -4.74
C PRO A 293 6.61 9.07 -4.61
N PHE A 294 7.31 8.39 -3.70
CA PHE A 294 7.03 7.00 -3.34
C PHE A 294 6.00 6.94 -2.21
N ILE A 295 5.05 6.02 -2.33
CA ILE A 295 4.07 5.68 -1.30
C ILE A 295 4.17 4.17 -1.07
N ALA A 296 4.18 3.78 0.21
CA ALA A 296 3.90 2.43 0.68
C ALA A 296 2.57 2.44 1.45
N ASP A 297 1.59 1.65 1.03
CA ASP A 297 0.22 1.71 1.55
C ASP A 297 -0.24 0.35 2.10
N ASN A 298 -0.53 0.32 3.41
CA ASN A 298 -1.15 -0.80 4.12
C ASN A 298 -2.27 -0.30 5.06
N ALA A 299 -2.91 0.83 4.71
CA ALA A 299 -4.13 1.30 5.35
C ALA A 299 -5.22 0.22 5.26
N ARG A 300 -6.11 0.13 6.25
CA ARG A 300 -7.20 -0.87 6.27
C ARG A 300 -8.59 -0.24 6.20
N VAL A 301 -8.67 1.07 6.47
CA VAL A 301 -9.87 1.89 6.34
C VAL A 301 -9.56 3.15 5.52
N GLN A 302 -10.60 3.73 4.91
CA GLN A 302 -10.52 5.04 4.28
C GLN A 302 -10.82 6.12 5.34
N VAL A 303 -9.81 6.92 5.68
CA VAL A 303 -9.92 8.01 6.66
C VAL A 303 -10.12 9.34 5.91
N PRO A 304 -11.25 10.06 6.09
CA PRO A 304 -11.48 11.36 5.46
C PRO A 304 -10.68 12.50 6.11
N LEU A 305 -10.43 13.57 5.35
CA LEU A 305 -9.74 14.77 5.86
C LEU A 305 -10.53 15.52 6.94
N THR A 306 -11.85 15.39 7.00
CA THR A 306 -12.66 15.91 8.12
C THR A 306 -12.81 14.92 9.28
N VAL A 307 -12.95 15.47 10.49
CA VAL A 307 -13.28 14.72 11.72
C VAL A 307 -14.77 14.29 11.76
N SER A 308 -15.62 14.95 10.96
CA SER A 308 -17.11 14.94 11.01
C SER A 308 -17.68 15.62 12.27
N ALA A 309 -18.78 16.38 12.22
CA ALA A 309 -19.75 16.61 11.14
C ALA A 309 -19.83 18.10 10.72
N PRO A 310 -20.32 18.43 9.49
CA PRO A 310 -20.42 19.81 8.99
C PRO A 310 -21.26 20.77 9.86
N ALA A 311 -22.13 20.24 10.73
CA ALA A 311 -22.95 21.03 11.65
C ALA A 311 -22.15 21.95 12.59
N MET A 312 -20.91 21.60 12.95
CA MET A 312 -20.06 22.39 13.85
C MET A 312 -19.49 23.67 13.20
N LEU A 313 -19.49 23.78 11.87
CA LEU A 313 -18.84 24.87 11.13
C LEU A 313 -19.83 25.80 10.39
N GLY A 314 -21.14 25.56 10.51
CA GLY A 314 -22.15 26.34 9.80
C GLY A 314 -22.07 26.26 8.27
N LEU A 315 -21.24 25.36 7.73
CA LEU A 315 -21.06 25.17 6.30
C LEU A 315 -22.32 24.52 5.70
N PRO A 316 -22.73 24.91 4.48
CA PRO A 316 -23.84 24.26 3.80
C PRO A 316 -23.56 22.76 3.67
N ALA A 317 -24.58 21.94 3.93
CA ALA A 317 -24.46 20.50 3.76
C ALA A 317 -24.02 20.18 2.32
N LEU A 318 -23.06 19.25 2.18
CA LEU A 318 -22.66 18.73 0.88
C LEU A 318 -23.93 18.30 0.12
N GLN A 319 -24.06 18.71 -1.14
CA GLN A 319 -25.20 18.31 -1.95
C GLN A 319 -25.25 16.78 -1.99
N PRO A 320 -26.36 16.15 -1.56
CA PRO A 320 -26.46 14.70 -1.58
C PRO A 320 -26.40 14.21 -3.02
N MET A 321 -25.56 13.22 -3.27
CA MET A 321 -25.47 12.56 -4.58
C MET A 321 -26.84 12.02 -4.98
N SER A 322 -27.13 12.01 -6.28
CA SER A 322 -28.35 11.33 -6.76
C SER A 322 -28.26 9.80 -6.49
N PRO A 323 -29.37 9.08 -6.28
CA PRO A 323 -29.31 7.63 -6.02
C PRO A 323 -28.58 6.84 -7.13
N GLN A 324 -28.64 7.31 -8.38
CA GLN A 324 -27.92 6.71 -9.50
C GLN A 324 -26.42 7.03 -9.49
N GLU A 325 -26.03 8.24 -9.07
CA GLU A 325 -24.64 8.63 -8.85
C GLU A 325 -24.01 7.83 -7.71
N GLU A 326 -24.73 7.67 -6.60
CA GLU A 326 -24.31 6.83 -5.47
C GLU A 326 -24.13 5.37 -5.90
N ALA A 327 -25.07 4.80 -6.66
CA ALA A 327 -24.93 3.45 -7.21
C ALA A 327 -23.71 3.31 -8.15
N ASN A 328 -23.46 4.32 -9.00
CA ASN A 328 -22.30 4.34 -9.90
C ASN A 328 -20.97 4.49 -9.11
N TRP A 329 -20.97 5.26 -8.03
CA TRP A 329 -19.83 5.38 -7.12
C TRP A 329 -19.56 4.06 -6.39
N LEU A 330 -20.59 3.39 -5.86
CA LEU A 330 -20.46 2.06 -5.23
C LEU A 330 -19.93 0.99 -6.20
N ALA A 331 -20.29 1.06 -7.49
CA ALA A 331 -19.74 0.19 -8.53
C ALA A 331 -18.23 0.45 -8.76
N ILE A 332 -17.80 1.72 -8.79
CA ILE A 332 -16.37 2.10 -8.81
C ILE A 332 -15.65 1.62 -7.54
N GLN A 333 -16.31 1.72 -6.38
CA GLN A 333 -15.73 1.33 -5.09
C GLN A 333 -15.49 -0.19 -4.97
N SER A 334 -16.30 -1.01 -5.64
CA SER A 334 -16.26 -2.49 -5.55
C SER A 334 -15.59 -3.21 -6.73
N THR A 335 -15.30 -2.51 -7.84
CA THR A 335 -14.76 -3.15 -9.04
C THR A 335 -13.30 -3.61 -8.87
N GLN A 336 -13.05 -4.88 -9.18
CA GLN A 336 -11.74 -5.54 -9.05
C GLN A 336 -10.95 -5.68 -10.35
N TRP A 337 -11.45 -5.26 -11.52
CA TRP A 337 -10.73 -5.40 -12.80
C TRP A 337 -10.41 -4.03 -13.42
N PRO A 338 -9.12 -3.69 -13.70
CA PRO A 338 -8.73 -2.36 -14.17
C PRO A 338 -9.48 -1.86 -15.41
N VAL A 339 -9.75 -2.72 -16.40
CA VAL A 339 -10.46 -2.31 -17.63
C VAL A 339 -11.91 -1.94 -17.36
N ASP A 340 -12.57 -2.63 -16.43
CA ASP A 340 -13.95 -2.33 -16.06
C ASP A 340 -14.02 -1.07 -15.19
N LEU A 341 -13.07 -0.93 -14.25
CA LEU A 341 -12.90 0.26 -13.42
C LEU A 341 -12.68 1.52 -14.29
N LEU A 342 -11.80 1.47 -15.29
CA LEU A 342 -11.57 2.59 -16.21
C LEU A 342 -12.83 3.02 -16.94
N ARG A 343 -13.64 2.07 -17.41
CA ARG A 343 -14.92 2.34 -18.08
C ARG A 343 -15.90 3.03 -17.13
N LEU A 344 -16.00 2.55 -15.90
CA LEU A 344 -16.87 3.13 -14.87
C LEU A 344 -16.41 4.55 -14.49
N CYS A 345 -15.12 4.76 -14.24
CA CYS A 345 -14.55 6.09 -13.97
C CYS A 345 -14.82 7.08 -15.10
N GLN A 346 -14.58 6.68 -16.36
CA GLN A 346 -14.83 7.53 -17.53
C GLN A 346 -16.32 7.87 -17.68
N SER A 347 -17.21 6.89 -17.47
CA SER A 347 -18.66 7.14 -17.50
C SER A 347 -19.08 8.09 -16.39
N PHE A 348 -18.58 7.88 -15.17
CA PHE A 348 -18.91 8.70 -14.00
C PHE A 348 -18.48 10.15 -14.18
N LEU A 349 -17.23 10.40 -14.60
CA LEU A 349 -16.73 11.77 -14.84
C LEU A 349 -17.44 12.47 -16.00
N THR A 350 -17.99 11.71 -16.96
CA THR A 350 -18.80 12.26 -18.06
C THR A 350 -20.21 12.63 -17.59
N SER A 351 -20.83 11.79 -16.77
CA SER A 351 -22.20 11.99 -16.27
C SER A 351 -22.29 12.95 -15.08
N TYR A 352 -21.25 13.02 -14.26
CA TYR A 352 -21.21 13.79 -13.00
C TYR A 352 -19.89 14.59 -12.86
N PRO A 353 -19.56 15.49 -13.80
CA PRO A 353 -18.28 16.23 -13.79
C PRO A 353 -18.10 17.11 -12.54
N ASN A 354 -19.22 17.57 -11.94
CA ASN A 354 -19.24 18.39 -10.73
C ASN A 354 -19.52 17.57 -9.45
N SER A 355 -19.44 16.23 -9.51
CA SER A 355 -19.63 15.38 -8.33
C SER A 355 -18.59 15.67 -7.26
N ILE A 356 -19.00 15.61 -5.99
CA ILE A 356 -18.08 15.61 -4.85
C ILE A 356 -17.03 14.48 -4.97
N GLN A 357 -17.36 13.35 -5.62
CA GLN A 357 -16.43 12.23 -5.81
C GLN A 357 -15.53 12.38 -7.05
N ALA A 358 -15.69 13.42 -7.88
CA ALA A 358 -14.95 13.55 -9.14
C ALA A 358 -13.42 13.47 -8.94
N LYS A 359 -12.88 14.15 -7.91
CA LYS A 359 -11.44 14.09 -7.57
C LYS A 359 -10.98 12.68 -7.21
N SER A 360 -11.73 11.98 -6.34
CA SER A 360 -11.47 10.58 -5.97
C SER A 360 -11.51 9.64 -7.19
N VAL A 361 -12.48 9.86 -8.09
CA VAL A 361 -12.65 9.07 -9.32
C VAL A 361 -11.51 9.32 -10.31
N MET A 362 -10.99 10.55 -10.43
CA MET A 362 -9.80 10.85 -11.23
C MET A 362 -8.56 10.10 -10.70
N VAL A 363 -8.33 10.11 -9.38
CA VAL A 363 -7.24 9.33 -8.74
C VAL A 363 -7.37 7.83 -9.05
N TYR A 364 -8.58 7.27 -8.96
CA TYR A 364 -8.81 5.85 -9.28
C TYR A 364 -8.64 5.56 -10.76
N GLN A 365 -8.98 6.51 -11.65
CA GLN A 365 -8.76 6.39 -13.08
C GLN A 365 -7.26 6.38 -13.43
N ALA A 366 -6.48 7.31 -12.88
CA ALA A 366 -5.02 7.38 -13.10
C ALA A 366 -4.32 6.09 -12.65
N GLY A 367 -4.62 5.63 -11.44
CA GLY A 367 -4.10 4.35 -10.92
C GLY A 367 -4.51 3.14 -11.77
N ALA A 368 -5.76 3.11 -12.26
CA ALA A 368 -6.23 2.05 -13.15
C ALA A 368 -5.61 2.11 -14.56
N GLN A 369 -5.21 3.30 -15.05
CA GLN A 369 -4.44 3.45 -16.29
C GLN A 369 -3.03 2.86 -16.13
N GLN A 370 -2.37 3.14 -15.00
CA GLN A 370 -1.07 2.54 -14.68
C GLN A 370 -1.19 1.02 -14.57
N ALA A 371 -2.21 0.51 -13.85
CA ALA A 371 -2.53 -0.91 -13.76
C ALA A 371 -2.68 -1.57 -15.15
N LEU A 372 -3.44 -0.95 -16.06
CA LEU A 372 -3.62 -1.47 -17.41
C LEU A 372 -2.32 -1.42 -18.25
N SER A 373 -1.46 -0.42 -18.04
CA SER A 373 -0.17 -0.34 -18.74
C SER A 373 0.74 -1.51 -18.37
N VAL A 374 0.76 -1.92 -17.10
CA VAL A 374 1.55 -3.06 -16.61
C VAL A 374 0.97 -4.39 -17.07
N LEU A 375 -0.36 -4.56 -17.05
CA LEU A 375 -1.03 -5.77 -17.57
C LEU A 375 -0.85 -6.01 -19.07
N ARG A 376 -0.37 -4.99 -19.83
CA ARG A 376 0.00 -5.14 -21.25
C ARG A 376 1.41 -5.70 -21.44
N ASN A 377 2.26 -5.74 -20.41
CA ASN A 377 3.56 -6.41 -20.51
C ASN A 377 3.33 -7.92 -20.71
N LYS A 378 3.94 -8.49 -21.75
CA LYS A 378 3.85 -9.92 -22.10
C LYS A 378 4.33 -10.84 -20.98
N GLU A 379 5.20 -10.36 -20.08
CA GLU A 379 5.71 -11.11 -18.95
C GLU A 379 4.64 -11.31 -17.86
N VAL A 380 3.77 -10.33 -17.64
CA VAL A 380 2.75 -10.33 -16.58
C VAL A 380 1.57 -11.21 -17.00
N LYS A 381 1.54 -12.46 -16.53
CA LYS A 381 0.48 -13.44 -16.87
C LYS A 381 -0.78 -13.30 -16.01
N LEU A 382 -1.29 -12.08 -15.85
CA LEU A 382 -2.54 -11.80 -15.14
C LEU A 382 -3.68 -11.41 -16.09
N PHE A 383 -4.80 -12.12 -15.95
CA PHE A 383 -6.06 -11.91 -16.65
C PHE A 383 -7.19 -11.61 -15.65
N LYS A 384 -8.41 -11.32 -16.12
CA LYS A 384 -9.58 -11.06 -15.25
C LYS A 384 -9.85 -12.17 -14.22
N THR A 385 -9.59 -13.43 -14.59
CA THR A 385 -9.70 -14.60 -13.68
C THR A 385 -8.62 -14.66 -12.58
N SER A 386 -7.69 -13.71 -12.54
CA SER A 386 -6.64 -13.60 -11.50
C SER A 386 -7.01 -12.63 -10.41
N PHE A 387 -7.96 -11.72 -10.69
CA PHE A 387 -8.51 -10.76 -9.74
C PHE A 387 -9.72 -11.41 -9.04
N VAL A 388 -9.50 -12.63 -8.53
CA VAL A 388 -10.45 -13.45 -7.77
C VAL A 388 -9.64 -14.15 -6.68
N LEU A 389 -10.15 -14.15 -5.45
CA LEU A 389 -9.43 -14.71 -4.32
C LEU A 389 -9.26 -16.23 -4.43
N PRO A 390 -8.13 -16.81 -4.00
CA PRO A 390 -8.05 -18.24 -3.75
C PRO A 390 -9.07 -18.64 -2.68
N GLN A 391 -9.57 -19.88 -2.73
CA GLN A 391 -10.55 -20.41 -1.79
C GLN A 391 -10.13 -21.81 -1.34
N PRO A 392 -10.41 -22.21 -0.08
CA PRO A 392 -11.02 -21.40 0.98
C PRO A 392 -10.04 -20.41 1.65
N LEU A 393 -10.56 -19.32 2.20
CA LEU A 393 -9.84 -18.37 3.06
C LEU A 393 -10.64 -18.13 4.36
N PRO A 394 -10.01 -17.93 5.52
CA PRO A 394 -10.70 -17.46 6.73
C PRO A 394 -11.37 -16.10 6.49
N SER A 395 -12.55 -15.87 7.07
CA SER A 395 -13.42 -14.74 6.71
C SER A 395 -12.77 -13.36 6.85
N GLN A 396 -11.93 -13.14 7.86
CA GLN A 396 -11.20 -11.87 8.03
C GLN A 396 -10.17 -11.66 6.92
N LEU A 397 -9.36 -12.68 6.61
CA LEU A 397 -8.41 -12.64 5.49
C LEU A 397 -9.13 -12.48 4.14
N GLN A 398 -10.35 -13.01 4.00
CA GLN A 398 -11.17 -12.84 2.79
C GLN A 398 -11.62 -11.38 2.58
N VAL A 399 -12.00 -10.67 3.65
CA VAL A 399 -12.35 -9.24 3.58
C VAL A 399 -11.12 -8.40 3.22
N ASP A 400 -10.02 -8.60 3.95
CA ASP A 400 -8.76 -7.87 3.73
C ASP A 400 -8.20 -8.09 2.31
N ALA A 401 -8.19 -9.34 1.84
CA ALA A 401 -7.74 -9.67 0.50
C ALA A 401 -8.71 -9.17 -0.58
N GLY A 402 -10.02 -9.14 -0.32
CA GLY A 402 -11.02 -8.57 -1.22
C GLY A 402 -10.81 -7.07 -1.45
N ALA A 403 -10.47 -6.34 -0.37
CA ALA A 403 -10.07 -4.94 -0.46
C ALA A 403 -8.73 -4.76 -1.18
N ASP A 404 -7.74 -5.62 -0.93
CA ASP A 404 -6.46 -5.59 -1.63
C ASP A 404 -6.59 -5.89 -3.14
N LEU A 405 -7.52 -6.74 -3.58
CA LEU A 405 -7.84 -6.92 -5.01
C LEU A 405 -8.36 -5.63 -5.67
N VAL A 406 -9.31 -4.95 -5.01
CA VAL A 406 -9.86 -3.66 -5.48
C VAL A 406 -8.79 -2.59 -5.56
N ARG A 407 -7.89 -2.55 -4.58
CA ARG A 407 -6.77 -1.60 -4.55
C ARG A 407 -5.74 -1.91 -5.62
N ALA A 408 -5.37 -3.18 -5.80
CA ALA A 408 -4.48 -3.60 -6.87
C ALA A 408 -5.07 -3.24 -8.25
N ALA A 409 -6.40 -3.32 -8.43
CA ALA A 409 -7.06 -2.86 -9.65
C ALA A 409 -6.92 -1.34 -9.91
N ARG A 410 -6.71 -0.55 -8.85
CA ARG A 410 -6.37 0.89 -8.86
C ARG A 410 -4.86 1.14 -8.92
N GLY A 411 -4.03 0.14 -9.25
CA GLY A 411 -2.58 0.29 -9.35
C GLY A 411 -1.84 0.30 -8.00
N ASP A 412 -2.49 -0.12 -6.90
CA ASP A 412 -1.82 -0.28 -5.61
C ASP A 412 -0.86 -1.49 -5.64
N LYS A 413 0.42 -1.18 -5.71
CA LYS A 413 1.52 -2.13 -5.82
C LYS A 413 1.77 -2.96 -4.55
N ASP A 414 1.37 -2.45 -3.38
CA ASP A 414 1.60 -3.14 -2.11
C ASP A 414 0.44 -4.09 -1.84
N ALA A 415 -0.78 -3.69 -2.20
CA ALA A 415 -1.91 -4.59 -2.29
C ALA A 415 -1.62 -5.74 -3.28
N ALA A 416 -1.09 -5.45 -4.47
CA ALA A 416 -0.66 -6.48 -5.42
C ALA A 416 0.37 -7.47 -4.83
N ALA A 417 1.38 -6.97 -4.09
CA ALA A 417 2.36 -7.82 -3.42
C ALA A 417 1.74 -8.69 -2.31
N ARG A 418 0.77 -8.15 -1.54
CA ARG A 418 0.00 -8.92 -0.54
C ARG A 418 -0.82 -10.03 -1.19
N ILE A 419 -1.49 -9.78 -2.32
CA ILE A 419 -2.22 -10.80 -3.08
C ILE A 419 -1.26 -11.89 -3.61
N ALA A 420 -0.05 -11.53 -4.03
CA ALA A 420 0.97 -12.50 -4.41
C ALA A 420 1.25 -13.50 -3.26
N ARG A 421 1.53 -12.98 -2.06
CA ARG A 421 1.88 -13.78 -0.88
C ARG A 421 0.76 -14.73 -0.45
N LEU A 422 -0.51 -14.33 -0.60
CA LEU A 422 -1.67 -15.22 -0.37
C LEU A 422 -1.68 -16.41 -1.35
N HIS A 423 -1.32 -16.20 -2.61
CA HIS A 423 -1.19 -17.30 -3.57
C HIS A 423 0.01 -18.22 -3.31
N ARG A 424 1.12 -17.70 -2.75
CA ARG A 424 2.25 -18.52 -2.28
C ARG A 424 1.87 -19.43 -1.11
N GLN A 425 1.03 -18.95 -0.19
CA GLN A 425 0.52 -19.73 0.95
C GLN A 425 -0.46 -20.86 0.55
N ALA A 426 -1.10 -20.75 -0.61
CA ALA A 426 -2.06 -21.76 -1.09
C ALA A 426 -1.40 -23.04 -1.66
N ASP A 427 -0.07 -23.05 -1.84
CA ASP A 427 0.78 -24.16 -2.28
C ASP A 427 0.20 -25.10 -3.36
N THR A 428 -0.32 -24.50 -4.44
CA THR A 428 -0.78 -25.19 -5.65
C THR A 428 0.00 -24.70 -6.86
N GLU A 429 0.09 -25.51 -7.92
CA GLU A 429 0.73 -25.09 -9.18
C GLU A 429 0.13 -23.79 -9.74
N GLN A 430 -1.21 -23.69 -9.73
CA GLN A 430 -1.91 -22.46 -10.10
C GLN A 430 -1.59 -21.30 -9.14
N GLY A 431 -1.46 -21.57 -7.83
CA GLY A 431 -1.00 -20.62 -6.83
C GLY A 431 0.41 -20.10 -7.10
N GLN A 432 1.36 -20.97 -7.49
CA GLN A 432 2.72 -20.59 -7.84
C GLN A 432 2.77 -19.72 -9.11
N LEU A 433 2.01 -20.07 -10.15
CA LEU A 433 1.86 -19.23 -11.36
C LEU A 433 1.22 -17.86 -11.05
N ARG A 434 0.22 -17.83 -10.16
CA ARG A 434 -0.41 -16.59 -9.68
C ARG A 434 0.56 -15.75 -8.85
N TYR A 435 1.34 -16.36 -7.97
CA TYR A 435 2.36 -15.69 -7.15
C TYR A 435 3.37 -14.95 -8.03
N VAL A 436 3.97 -15.64 -9.00
CA VAL A 436 4.89 -15.03 -9.97
C VAL A 436 4.23 -13.87 -10.72
N GLY A 437 3.03 -14.10 -11.28
CA GLY A 437 2.29 -13.07 -12.03
C GLY A 437 1.97 -11.82 -11.20
N TRP A 438 1.61 -12.00 -9.93
CA TRP A 438 1.32 -10.92 -8.99
C TRP A 438 2.58 -10.17 -8.53
N LEU A 439 3.72 -10.84 -8.34
CA LEU A 439 5.00 -10.18 -8.07
C LEU A 439 5.50 -9.37 -9.28
N GLN A 440 5.39 -9.93 -10.50
CA GLN A 440 5.71 -9.20 -11.74
C GLN A 440 4.83 -7.94 -11.90
N TYR A 441 3.54 -8.07 -11.57
CA TYR A 441 2.60 -6.95 -11.61
C TYR A 441 2.92 -5.87 -10.57
N ALA A 442 3.19 -6.26 -9.31
CA ALA A 442 3.63 -5.35 -8.26
C ALA A 442 4.95 -4.64 -8.63
N GLY A 443 5.93 -5.38 -9.17
CA GLY A 443 7.19 -4.84 -9.67
C GLY A 443 7.00 -3.85 -10.82
N GLY A 444 6.12 -4.15 -11.78
CA GLY A 444 5.76 -3.23 -12.86
C GLY A 444 5.03 -1.97 -12.40
N LEU A 445 4.29 -2.03 -11.29
CA LEU A 445 3.72 -0.87 -10.59
C LEU A 445 4.74 -0.10 -9.72
N GLY A 446 5.99 -0.57 -9.64
CA GLY A 446 7.09 0.09 -8.94
C GLY A 446 7.37 -0.41 -7.53
N ASN A 447 7.04 -1.67 -7.22
CA ASN A 447 7.40 -2.32 -5.95
C ASN A 447 8.73 -3.09 -6.11
N GLY A 448 9.82 -2.47 -5.66
CA GLY A 448 11.16 -3.06 -5.71
C GLY A 448 11.34 -4.21 -4.72
N ILE A 449 10.59 -4.22 -3.62
CA ILE A 449 10.58 -5.33 -2.64
C ILE A 449 9.99 -6.58 -3.30
N ALA A 450 8.85 -6.44 -4.01
CA ALA A 450 8.25 -7.52 -4.77
C ALA A 450 9.15 -8.02 -5.93
N SER A 451 9.87 -7.12 -6.60
CA SER A 451 10.89 -7.50 -7.61
C SER A 451 12.05 -8.29 -6.99
N TYR A 452 12.48 -7.96 -5.77
CA TYR A 452 13.51 -8.74 -5.08
C TYR A 452 12.97 -10.08 -4.55
N GLU A 453 11.74 -10.11 -4.05
CA GLU A 453 11.04 -11.35 -3.66
C GLU A 453 10.95 -12.32 -4.86
N LEU A 454 10.65 -11.80 -6.04
CA LEU A 454 10.66 -12.55 -7.30
C LEU A 454 12.06 -13.05 -7.67
N ALA A 455 13.11 -12.25 -7.42
CA ALA A 455 14.48 -12.67 -7.63
C ALA A 455 14.88 -13.84 -6.71
N LEU A 456 14.44 -13.82 -5.45
CA LEU A 456 14.65 -14.93 -4.51
C LEU A 456 13.93 -16.20 -4.97
N TYR A 457 12.66 -16.09 -5.37
CA TYR A 457 11.89 -17.21 -5.92
C TYR A 457 12.59 -17.85 -7.14
N TYR A 458 13.11 -17.04 -8.08
CA TYR A 458 13.85 -17.57 -9.22
C TYR A 458 15.20 -18.21 -8.84
N ARG A 459 15.86 -17.78 -7.75
CA ARG A 459 17.05 -18.49 -7.23
C ARG A 459 16.69 -19.85 -6.66
N GLU A 460 15.61 -19.94 -5.87
CA GLU A 460 15.08 -21.21 -5.35
C GLU A 460 14.72 -22.18 -6.50
N ALA A 461 14.11 -21.67 -7.57
CA ALA A 461 13.75 -22.43 -8.77
C ALA A 461 14.92 -22.74 -9.72
N ALA A 462 16.17 -22.44 -9.34
CA ALA A 462 17.39 -22.61 -10.17
C ALA A 462 17.35 -21.89 -11.54
N GLN A 463 16.75 -20.69 -11.59
CA GLN A 463 16.61 -19.84 -12.78
C GLN A 463 17.48 -18.55 -12.65
N PRO A 464 18.81 -18.66 -12.73
CA PRO A 464 19.73 -17.57 -12.37
C PRO A 464 19.61 -16.32 -13.26
N LEU A 465 19.24 -16.47 -14.55
CA LEU A 465 19.04 -15.34 -15.46
C LEU A 465 17.83 -14.48 -15.05
N LEU A 466 16.70 -15.13 -14.78
CA LEU A 466 15.47 -14.45 -14.33
C LEU A 466 15.66 -13.83 -12.94
N ALA A 467 16.39 -14.51 -12.05
CA ALA A 467 16.78 -13.95 -10.76
C ALA A 467 17.61 -12.66 -10.90
N ALA A 468 18.62 -12.66 -11.78
CA ALA A 468 19.46 -11.48 -12.02
C ALA A 468 18.66 -10.31 -12.63
N GLN A 469 17.72 -10.60 -13.54
CA GLN A 469 16.82 -9.58 -14.12
C GLN A 469 15.89 -8.97 -13.08
N ALA A 470 15.25 -9.80 -12.24
CA ALA A 470 14.36 -9.33 -11.18
C ALA A 470 15.11 -8.54 -10.08
N GLU A 471 16.35 -8.93 -9.74
CA GLU A 471 17.21 -8.16 -8.84
C GLU A 471 17.64 -6.82 -9.45
N ALA A 472 17.98 -6.79 -10.75
CA ALA A 472 18.29 -5.55 -11.45
C ALA A 472 17.08 -4.61 -11.49
N GLN A 473 15.87 -5.14 -11.73
CA GLN A 473 14.63 -4.36 -11.65
C GLN A 473 14.40 -3.80 -10.24
N ALA A 474 14.62 -4.61 -9.18
CA ALA A 474 14.50 -4.15 -7.80
C ALA A 474 15.40 -2.92 -7.52
N ARG A 475 16.66 -2.97 -7.96
CA ARG A 475 17.62 -1.85 -7.84
C ARG A 475 17.23 -0.64 -8.68
N GLN A 476 16.74 -0.84 -9.91
CA GLN A 476 16.23 0.24 -10.77
C GLN A 476 15.01 0.96 -10.16
N LEU A 477 14.19 0.23 -9.39
CA LEU A 477 13.09 0.77 -8.61
C LEU A 477 13.54 1.42 -7.29
N GLY A 478 14.85 1.49 -7.04
CA GLY A 478 15.42 2.08 -5.83
C GLY A 478 15.33 1.23 -4.58
N TYR A 479 15.07 -0.08 -4.71
CA TYR A 479 15.17 -1.00 -3.59
C TYR A 479 16.59 -1.60 -3.49
N SER A 480 17.26 -1.31 -2.38
CA SER A 480 18.52 -1.97 -2.01
C SER A 480 18.22 -3.17 -1.11
N PRO A 481 18.41 -4.41 -1.58
CA PRO A 481 18.19 -5.59 -0.75
C PRO A 481 19.24 -5.71 0.36
N PRO A 482 18.88 -6.30 1.51
CA PRO A 482 19.83 -6.53 2.60
C PRO A 482 20.94 -7.48 2.13
N ARG A 483 22.17 -7.26 2.63
CA ARG A 483 23.33 -8.11 2.35
C ARG A 483 23.19 -9.49 3.03
N ALA A 484 22.39 -10.36 2.43
CA ALA A 484 22.29 -11.76 2.85
C ALA A 484 23.63 -12.50 2.72
N LEU A 485 23.92 -13.41 3.65
CA LEU A 485 25.16 -14.21 3.66
C LEU A 485 25.32 -15.12 2.42
N GLY A 486 24.25 -15.35 1.66
CA GLY A 486 24.27 -16.02 0.36
C GLY A 486 24.87 -15.21 -0.80
N HIS A 487 25.29 -13.95 -0.58
CA HIS A 487 25.96 -13.13 -1.60
C HIS A 487 27.45 -13.43 -1.79
N ALA A 488 28.00 -14.44 -1.11
CA ALA A 488 29.25 -15.05 -1.54
C ALA A 488 29.04 -15.67 -2.94
N ARG A 489 29.57 -15.01 -3.97
CA ARG A 489 29.74 -15.62 -5.29
C ARG A 489 30.47 -16.96 -5.10
N LYS A 490 29.85 -18.05 -5.56
CA LYS A 490 30.60 -19.25 -5.95
C LYS A 490 31.28 -18.99 -7.29
#